data_AF-W4UR99-F1
#
_entry.id   AF-W4UR99-F1
#
_cell.length_a   1.000
_cell.length_b   1.000
_cell.length_c   1.000
_cell.angle_alpha   90.00
_cell.angle_beta   90.00
_cell.angle_gamma   90.00
#
_symmetry.space_group_name_H-M   'P 1'
#
loop_
_entity.id
_entity.type
_entity.pdbx_description
1 polymer ?
#
loop_
_entity_poly.entity_id
_entity_poly.type
_entity_poly.pdbx_seq_one_letter_code
_entity_poly.pdbx_strand_id
1 'polypeptide(L)' 'MKINHIDLGQNPILLAPMEDVTDPAFRLMCKKFGANMVYTEFVSSDA' A
#
# COMPACT_ATOMS: atom_id res chain seq x y z
N MET A 1 -9.78 -11.55 1.76
CA MET A 1 -8.84 -11.57 0.61
C MET A 1 -7.51 -12.13 1.10
N LYS A 2 -6.92 -13.06 0.35
CA LYS A 2 -5.60 -13.63 0.66
C LYS A 2 -4.64 -13.35 -0.48
N ILE A 3 -3.41 -12.97 -0.16
CA ILE A 3 -2.29 -12.83 -1.10
C ILE A 3 -1.21 -13.82 -0.64
N ASN A 4 -1.09 -14.93 -1.37
CA ASN A 4 -0.26 -16.07 -0.95
C ASN A 4 -0.61 -16.51 0.50
N HIS A 5 0.31 -16.36 1.45
CA HIS A 5 0.13 -16.73 2.85
C HIS A 5 -0.38 -15.57 3.74
N ILE A 6 -0.61 -14.39 3.17
CA ILE A 6 -1.07 -13.19 3.90
C ILE A 6 -2.59 -13.11 3.83
N ASP A 7 -3.27 -13.07 4.98
CA ASP A 7 -4.71 -12.83 5.08
C ASP A 7 -4.99 -11.36 5.43
N LEU A 8 -5.74 -10.68 4.57
CA LEU A 8 -6.08 -9.26 4.71
C LEU A 8 -7.50 -9.04 5.29
N GLY A 9 -8.24 -10.12 5.61
CA GLY A 9 -9.60 -10.03 6.13
C GLY A 9 -10.67 -9.91 5.04
N GLN A 10 -11.93 -9.64 5.41
CA GLN A 10 -13.08 -9.75 4.51
C GLN A 10 -13.19 -8.61 3.48
N ASN A 11 -12.85 -7.37 3.85
CA ASN A 11 -12.94 -6.19 2.98
C ASN A 11 -11.71 -5.29 3.18
N PRO A 12 -10.54 -5.69 2.66
CA PRO A 12 -9.33 -4.94 2.92
C PRO A 12 -9.30 -3.62 2.14
N ILE A 13 -8.74 -2.59 2.77
CA ILE A 13 -8.43 -1.31 2.15
C ILE A 13 -6.97 -1.34 1.71
N LEU A 14 -6.73 -1.17 0.41
CA LEU A 14 -5.40 -1.15 -0.19
C LEU A 14 -5.12 0.26 -0.72
N LEU A 15 -4.02 0.87 -0.29
CA LEU A 15 -3.62 2.19 -0.79
C LEU A 15 -2.90 2.07 -2.13
N ALA A 16 -3.50 2.56 -3.21
CA ALA A 16 -2.88 2.51 -4.54
C ALA A 16 -1.53 3.27 -4.61
N PRO A 17 -0.56 2.78 -5.41
CA PRO A 17 0.67 3.53 -5.69
C PRO A 17 0.38 4.72 -6.61
N MET A 18 0.82 5.90 -6.19
CA MET A 18 0.70 7.16 -6.92
C MET A 18 2.00 7.95 -6.73
N GLU A 19 2.70 8.27 -7.83
CA GLU A 19 3.93 9.07 -7.85
C GLU A 19 3.69 10.44 -7.21
N ASP A 20 4.68 10.93 -6.45
CA ASP A 20 4.65 12.20 -5.70
C ASP A 20 3.51 12.33 -4.66
N VAL A 21 2.73 11.27 -4.44
CA VAL A 21 1.62 11.23 -3.48
C VAL A 21 1.86 10.17 -2.41
N THR A 22 2.38 9.00 -2.79
CA THR A 22 2.46 7.82 -1.91
C THR A 22 3.80 7.74 -1.19
N ASP A 23 4.22 8.87 -0.62
CA ASP A 23 5.47 9.03 0.10
C ASP A 23 5.49 8.23 1.45
N PRO A 24 6.62 8.14 2.16
CA PRO A 24 6.68 7.47 3.46
C PRO A 24 5.71 8.00 4.53
N ALA A 25 5.47 9.31 4.58
CA ALA A 25 4.63 9.95 5.61
C ALA A 25 3.14 9.66 5.36
N PHE A 26 2.70 9.79 4.12
CA PHE A 26 1.34 9.49 3.69
C PHE A 26 0.99 8.01 3.88
N ARG A 27 1.90 7.10 3.52
CA ARG A 27 1.71 5.66 3.75
C ARG A 27 1.59 5.33 5.23
N LEU A 28 2.40 5.95 6.09
CA LEU A 28 2.31 5.75 7.53
C LEU A 28 0.97 6.24 8.08
N MET A 29 0.50 7.39 7.61
CA MET A 29 -0.83 7.91 7.92
C MET A 29 -1.92 6.92 7.51
N CYS A 30 -1.99 6.51 6.23
CA CYS A 30 -3.00 5.59 5.74
C CYS A 30 -3.00 4.25 6.50
N LYS A 31 -1.81 3.72 6.84
CA LYS A 31 -1.70 2.50 7.66
C LYS A 31 -2.27 2.69 9.06
N LYS A 32 -2.06 3.85 9.69
CA LYS A 32 -2.65 4.18 11.00
C LYS A 32 -4.16 4.32 10.95
N PHE A 33 -4.72 4.79 9.83
CA PHE A 33 -6.16 5.05 9.66
C PHE A 33 -6.94 3.90 9.01
N GLY A 34 -6.35 2.71 8.84
CA GLY A 34 -7.09 1.50 8.47
C GLY A 34 -6.76 0.90 7.11
N ALA A 35 -5.73 1.39 6.40
CA ALA A 35 -5.22 0.68 5.24
C ALA A 35 -4.56 -0.64 5.67
N ASN A 36 -5.06 -1.77 5.16
CA ASN A 36 -4.54 -3.11 5.44
C ASN A 36 -3.23 -3.38 4.70
N MET A 37 -3.02 -2.71 3.56
CA MET A 37 -1.80 -2.78 2.77
C MET A 37 -1.53 -1.44 2.09
N VAL A 38 -0.26 -1.08 1.99
CA VAL A 38 0.21 0.13 1.32
C VAL A 38 1.34 -0.23 0.36
N TYR A 39 1.42 0.47 -0.78
CA TYR A 39 2.45 0.26 -1.80
C TYR A 39 3.45 1.41 -1.78
N THR A 40 4.68 1.18 -2.25
CA THR A 40 5.61 2.26 -2.59
C THR A 40 5.23 2.90 -3.92
N GLU A 41 5.83 4.03 -4.25
CA GLU A 41 5.83 4.57 -5.61
C GLU A 41 6.42 3.57 -6.62
N PHE A 42 6.13 3.79 -7.90
CA PHE A 42 6.74 3.01 -8.98
C PHE A 42 8.23 3.28 -9.01
N VAL A 43 9.02 2.21 -9.06
CA VAL A 43 10.47 2.29 -9.24
C VAL A 43 10.75 1.95 -10.71
N SER A 44 11.53 2.79 -11.39
CA SER A 44 11.99 2.49 -12.74
C SER A 44 12.74 1.16 -12.75
N SER A 45 12.39 0.30 -13.70
CA SER A 45 13.11 -0.96 -13.94
C SER A 45 14.20 -0.82 -15.01
N ASP A 46 14.29 0.35 -15.67
CA ASP A 46 15.41 0.66 -16.55
C ASP A 46 16.65 0.92 -15.69
N ALA A 47 17.67 0.11 -15.92
CA ALA A 47 19.00 0.20 -15.30
C ALA A 47 20.01 0.77 -16.30
#